data_AF-A0A2D5E9D6-F1
#
_entry.id   AF-A0A2D5E9D6-F1
#
_cell.length_a   1.000
_cell.length_b   1.000
_cell.length_c   1.000
_cell.angle_alpha   90.00
_cell.angle_beta   90.00
_cell.angle_gamma   90.00
#
_symmetry.space_group_name_H-M   'P 1'
#
loop_
_entity.id
_entity.type
_entity.pdbx_description
1 polymer ?
#
loop_
_entity_poly.entity_id
_entity_poly.type
_entity_poly.pdbx_seq_one_letter_code
_entity_poly.pdbx_strand_id
1 'polypeptide(L)'
;MRLSLNLKEVPVPIPDDDITQADANRLCFAASCIFFALLRRQAVEFGNHIALPELLCPKRPLPPPSELDAHLAEEATAMLIRLGVVEIKADGNVKLILADPI
;
A
#
# COMPACT_ATOMS: atom_id res chain seq x y z
N MET A 1 30.82 4.65 -35.41
CA MET A 1 30.79 3.26 -34.89
C MET A 1 29.34 2.98 -34.44
N ARG A 2 28.55 2.24 -35.23
CA ARG A 2 27.13 1.95 -34.93
C ARG A 2 27.05 0.70 -34.07
N LEU A 3 26.50 0.82 -32.87
CA LEU A 3 26.19 -0.33 -32.01
C LEU A 3 24.86 -0.92 -32.45
N SER A 4 24.91 -1.98 -33.25
CA SER A 4 23.73 -2.80 -33.56
C SER A 4 23.48 -3.75 -32.38
N LEU A 5 22.52 -3.40 -31.53
CA LEU A 5 21.99 -4.31 -30.53
C LEU A 5 21.16 -5.38 -31.25
N ASN A 6 21.76 -6.56 -31.46
CA ASN A 6 21.01 -7.77 -31.71
C ASN A 6 20.25 -8.11 -30.41
N LEU A 7 19.06 -7.52 -30.25
CA LEU A 7 18.05 -8.09 -29.36
C LEU A 7 17.67 -9.45 -29.96
N LYS A 8 18.38 -10.51 -29.53
CA LYS A 8 17.72 -11.80 -29.44
C LYS A 8 16.50 -11.54 -28.56
N GLU A 9 15.32 -11.77 -29.10
CA GLU A 9 14.07 -11.82 -28.35
C GLU A 9 14.26 -12.87 -27.25
N VAL A 10 14.81 -12.44 -26.12
CA VAL A 10 14.65 -13.17 -24.87
C VAL A 10 13.14 -13.18 -24.68
N PRO A 11 12.48 -14.36 -24.67
CA PRO A 11 11.08 -14.41 -24.33
C PRO A 11 10.97 -13.70 -22.99
N VAL A 12 10.35 -12.52 -22.96
CA VAL A 12 10.00 -11.89 -21.69
C VAL A 12 9.15 -12.95 -21.02
N PRO A 13 9.58 -13.53 -19.88
CA PRO A 13 8.75 -14.48 -19.19
C PRO A 13 7.45 -13.74 -18.89
N ILE A 14 6.38 -14.16 -19.57
CA ILE A 14 5.03 -13.73 -19.25
C ILE A 14 4.87 -14.18 -17.81
N PRO A 15 4.58 -13.28 -16.86
CA PRO A 15 4.35 -13.70 -15.48
C PRO A 15 3.21 -14.73 -15.50
N ASP A 16 3.56 -16.00 -15.32
CA ASP A 16 2.60 -17.08 -15.09
C ASP A 16 2.10 -16.89 -13.65
N ASP A 17 1.06 -16.06 -13.54
CA ASP A 17 -0.06 -16.14 -12.60
C ASP A 17 -0.87 -14.86 -12.74
N ASP A 18 -1.95 -14.91 -13.54
CA ASP A 18 -2.96 -13.85 -13.53
C ASP A 18 -3.51 -13.76 -12.09
N ILE A 19 -3.21 -12.64 -11.41
CA ILE A 19 -3.79 -12.37 -10.09
C ILE A 19 -5.31 -12.43 -10.21
N THR A 20 -5.95 -13.28 -9.41
CA THR A 20 -7.40 -13.36 -9.43
C THR A 20 -8.00 -12.05 -8.90
N GLN A 21 -9.18 -11.66 -9.37
CA GLN A 21 -9.88 -10.51 -8.80
C GLN A 21 -10.10 -10.66 -7.29
N ALA A 22 -10.24 -11.89 -6.80
CA ALA A 22 -10.38 -12.18 -5.38
C ALA A 22 -9.09 -11.81 -4.61
N ASP A 23 -7.92 -12.16 -5.14
CA ASP A 23 -6.65 -11.84 -4.51
C ASP A 23 -6.36 -10.34 -4.56
N ALA A 24 -6.65 -9.69 -5.69
CA ALA A 24 -6.58 -8.23 -5.80
C ALA A 24 -7.50 -7.55 -4.77
N ASN A 25 -8.72 -8.03 -4.59
CA ASN A 25 -9.66 -7.50 -3.59
C ASN A 25 -9.15 -7.69 -2.16
N ARG A 26 -8.55 -8.85 -1.85
CA ARG A 26 -7.97 -9.14 -0.52
C ARG A 26 -6.79 -8.22 -0.23
N LEU A 27 -5.91 -8.01 -1.20
CA LEU A 27 -4.77 -7.11 -1.07
C LEU A 27 -5.22 -5.66 -0.88
N CYS A 28 -6.17 -5.18 -1.68
CA CYS A 28 -6.75 -3.84 -1.54
C CYS A 28 -7.46 -3.64 -0.19
N PHE A 29 -8.16 -4.66 0.29
CA PHE A 29 -8.79 -4.64 1.61
C PHE A 29 -7.76 -4.53 2.73
N ALA A 30 -6.71 -5.36 2.70
CA ALA A 30 -5.62 -5.31 3.68
C ALA A 30 -4.90 -3.95 3.65
N ALA A 31 -4.62 -3.42 2.46
CA ALA A 31 -4.01 -2.11 2.30
C ALA A 31 -4.89 -0.99 2.87
N SER A 32 -6.21 -1.06 2.66
CA SER A 32 -7.15 -0.13 3.28
C SER A 32 -7.10 -0.20 4.81
N CYS A 33 -7.11 -1.40 5.40
CA CYS A 33 -7.01 -1.58 6.85
C CYS A 33 -5.73 -0.94 7.41
N ILE A 34 -4.59 -1.15 6.75
CA ILE A 34 -3.30 -0.59 7.15
C ILE A 34 -3.31 0.94 7.02
N PHE A 35 -3.78 1.47 5.88
CA PHE A 35 -3.87 2.91 5.65
C PHE A 35 -4.71 3.60 6.72
N PHE A 36 -5.92 3.11 7.01
CA PHE A 36 -6.79 3.73 8.01
C PHE A 36 -6.27 3.58 9.43
N ALA A 37 -5.56 2.49 9.76
CA ALA A 37 -4.90 2.33 11.04
C ALA A 37 -3.77 3.36 11.23
N LEU A 38 -2.93 3.55 10.21
CA LEU A 38 -1.87 4.55 10.22
C LEU A 38 -2.46 5.97 10.29
N LEU A 39 -3.52 6.25 9.53
CA LEU A 39 -4.22 7.53 9.54
C LEU A 39 -4.73 7.87 10.93
N ARG A 40 -5.37 6.92 11.62
CA ARG A 40 -5.83 7.09 13.01
C ARG A 40 -4.68 7.31 13.98
N ARG A 41 -3.60 6.53 13.87
CA ARG A 41 -2.41 6.71 14.72
C ARG A 41 -1.82 8.11 14.55
N GLN A 42 -1.75 8.59 13.31
CA GLN A 42 -1.20 9.89 12.98
C GLN A 42 -2.09 11.04 13.46
N ALA A 43 -3.41 10.90 13.34
CA ALA A 43 -4.38 11.82 13.94
C ALA A 43 -4.13 12.02 15.45
N VAL A 44 -3.93 10.90 16.17
CA VAL A 44 -3.62 10.91 17.61
C VAL A 44 -2.26 11.56 17.88
N GLU A 45 -1.22 11.22 17.11
CA GLU A 45 0.13 11.78 17.28
C GLU A 45 0.17 13.30 17.10
N PHE A 46 -0.60 13.85 16.14
CA PHE A 46 -0.68 15.29 15.89
C PHE A 46 -1.73 16.02 16.72
N GLY A 47 -2.52 15.32 17.55
CA GLY A 47 -3.64 15.91 18.29
C GLY A 47 -4.74 16.49 17.39
N ASN A 48 -4.86 15.98 16.16
CA ASN A 48 -5.77 16.50 15.13
C ASN A 48 -6.90 15.53 14.82
N HIS A 49 -8.04 16.07 14.39
CA HIS A 49 -9.11 15.28 13.79
C HIS A 49 -8.93 15.22 12.29
N ILE A 50 -8.83 14.01 11.74
CA ILE A 50 -8.78 13.82 10.29
C ILE A 50 -10.22 13.71 9.79
N ALA A 51 -10.67 14.75 9.09
CA ALA A 51 -11.91 14.72 8.35
C ALA A 51 -11.66 14.14 6.97
N LEU A 52 -12.44 13.12 6.60
CA LEU A 52 -12.44 12.56 5.25
C LEU A 52 -13.81 12.80 4.60
N PRO A 53 -13.85 13.07 3.28
CA PRO A 53 -15.09 13.01 2.52
C PRO A 53 -15.78 11.65 2.72
N GLU A 54 -17.11 11.64 2.83
CA GLU A 54 -17.91 10.44 3.07
C GLU A 54 -17.60 9.31 2.07
N LEU A 55 -17.29 9.66 0.82
CA LEU A 55 -16.92 8.72 -0.23
C LEU A 55 -15.67 7.89 0.11
N LEU A 56 -14.75 8.46 0.88
CA LEU A 56 -13.50 7.81 1.28
C LEU A 56 -13.65 7.08 2.62
N CYS A 57 -14.72 7.35 3.37
CA CYS A 57 -14.95 6.69 4.65
C CYS A 57 -15.33 5.22 4.43
N PRO A 58 -14.72 4.29 5.18
CA PRO A 58 -15.10 2.88 5.08
C PRO A 58 -16.54 2.72 5.60
N LYS A 59 -17.40 2.09 4.78
CA LYS A 59 -18.81 1.84 5.11
C LYS A 59 -19.02 0.87 6.27
N ARG A 60 -17.98 0.11 6.63
CA ARG A 60 -17.94 -0.82 7.75
C ARG A 60 -16.66 -0.56 8.56
N PRO A 61 -16.66 -0.82 9.88
CA PRO A 61 -15.44 -0.82 10.65
C PRO A 61 -14.40 -1.75 10.02
N LEU A 62 -13.20 -1.23 9.81
CA LEU A 62 -12.07 -2.04 9.33
C LEU A 62 -11.40 -2.72 10.54
N PRO A 63 -11.01 -4.00 10.43
CA PRO A 63 -10.25 -4.67 11.47
C PRO A 63 -8.88 -3.99 11.65
N PRO A 64 -8.29 -4.04 12.86
CA PRO A 64 -6.92 -3.61 13.06
C PRO A 64 -5.95 -4.50 12.25
N PRO A 65 -4.78 -3.97 11.83
CA PRO A 65 -3.80 -4.75 11.08
C PRO A 65 -3.34 -6.04 11.78
N SER A 66 -3.44 -6.12 13.11
CA SER A 66 -3.11 -7.32 13.89
C SER A 66 -4.06 -8.50 13.67
N GLU A 67 -5.23 -8.27 13.09
CA GLU A 67 -6.21 -9.31 12.73
C GLU A 67 -6.07 -9.78 11.28
N LEU A 68 -5.15 -9.17 10.51
CA LEU A 68 -4.85 -9.61 9.15
C LEU A 68 -3.89 -10.79 9.17
N ASP A 69 -3.96 -11.61 8.13
CA ASP A 69 -2.90 -12.57 7.84
C ASP A 69 -1.56 -11.82 7.68
N ALA A 70 -0.50 -12.34 8.31
CA ALA A 70 0.78 -11.65 8.40
C ALA A 70 1.42 -11.45 7.02
N HIS A 71 1.34 -12.48 6.16
CA HIS A 71 1.89 -12.41 4.82
C HIS A 71 1.12 -11.40 3.97
N LEU A 72 -0.21 -11.42 4.04
CA LEU A 72 -1.05 -10.44 3.35
C LEU A 72 -0.81 -9.00 3.83
N ALA A 73 -0.59 -8.81 5.13
CA ALA A 73 -0.26 -7.50 5.69
C ALA A 73 1.11 -6.98 5.21
N GLU A 74 2.11 -7.87 5.12
CA GLU A 74 3.43 -7.55 4.55
C GLU A 74 3.32 -7.17 3.07
N GLU A 75 2.59 -7.94 2.26
CA GLU A 75 2.37 -7.64 0.85
C GLU A 75 1.63 -6.32 0.65
N ALA A 76 0.57 -6.09 1.42
CA ALA A 76 -0.19 -4.85 1.38
C ALA A 76 0.68 -3.64 1.79
N THR A 77 1.53 -3.80 2.80
CA THR A 77 2.48 -2.77 3.22
C THR A 77 3.51 -2.49 2.12
N ALA A 78 4.08 -3.53 1.52
CA ALA A 78 5.01 -3.41 0.40
C ALA A 78 4.36 -2.72 -0.81
N MET A 79 3.09 -3.03 -1.10
CA MET A 79 2.31 -2.34 -2.13
C MET A 79 2.16 -0.85 -1.81
N LEU A 80 1.78 -0.48 -0.58
CA LEU A 80 1.63 0.91 -0.18
C LEU A 80 2.96 1.69 -0.25
N ILE A 81 4.10 1.04 0.06
CA ILE A 81 5.44 1.64 -0.10
C ILE A 81 5.73 1.90 -1.58
N ARG A 82 5.49 0.91 -2.46
CA ARG A 82 5.71 1.04 -3.91
C ARG A 82 4.84 2.12 -4.53
N LEU A 83 3.63 2.33 -4.00
CA LEU A 83 2.72 3.39 -4.43
C LEU A 83 3.06 4.78 -3.84
N GLY A 84 4.05 4.88 -2.95
CA GLY A 84 4.42 6.15 -2.32
C GLY A 84 3.36 6.67 -1.34
N VAL A 85 2.55 5.78 -0.76
CA VAL A 85 1.54 6.15 0.24
C VAL A 85 2.12 6.10 1.65
N VAL A 86 3.05 5.17 1.90
CA VAL A 86 3.73 5.00 3.19
C VAL A 86 5.24 4.93 3.02
N GLU A 87 5.95 5.28 4.09
CA GLU A 87 7.40 5.17 4.19
C GLU A 87 7.79 4.44 5.47
N ILE A 88 8.95 3.78 5.44
CA ILE A 88 9.57 3.20 6.63
C ILE A 88 10.55 4.23 7.19
N LYS A 89 10.32 4.66 8.43
CA LYS A 89 11.19 5.59 9.15
C LYS A 89 12.45 4.87 9.66
N ALA A 90 13.45 5.65 10.05
CA ALA A 90 14.74 5.13 10.53
C ALA A 90 14.63 4.27 11.81
N ASP A 91 13.54 4.43 12.57
CA ASP A 91 13.20 3.62 13.74
C ASP A 91 12.46 2.31 13.39
N GLY A 92 12.27 2.02 12.09
CA GLY A 92 11.54 0.86 11.59
C GLY A 92 10.02 1.02 11.58
N ASN A 93 9.47 2.16 12.03
CA ASN A 93 8.03 2.40 11.99
C ASN A 93 7.55 2.78 10.59
N VAL A 94 6.40 2.23 10.18
CA VAL A 94 5.69 2.64 8.97
C VAL A 94 4.85 3.89 9.27
N LYS A 95 4.95 4.93 8.43
CA LYS A 95 4.14 6.18 8.52
C LYS A 95 3.53 6.54 7.17
N LEU A 96 2.41 7.25 7.16
CA LEU A 96 1.87 7.82 5.91
C LEU A 96 2.77 8.95 5.43
N ILE A 97 2.98 9.00 4.12
CA ILE A 97 3.58 10.15 3.45
C ILE A 97 2.49 11.22 3.36
N LEU A 98 2.66 12.32 4.10
CA LEU A 98 1.82 13.50 3.98
C LEU A 98 2.47 14.44 2.97
N ALA A 99 1.68 14.92 2.01
CA ALA A 99 2.14 15.99 1.13
C ALA A 99 2.43 17.23 1.98
N ASP A 100 3.50 17.96 1.63
CA ASP A 100 3.76 19.27 2.23
C ASP A 100 2.58 20.20 1.97
N PRO A 101 2.19 21.04 2.94
CA PRO A 101 1.15 22.04 2.72
C PRO A 101 1.59 22.98 1.58
N ILE A 102 0.71 23.12 0.57
CA ILE A 102 0.84 24.09 -0.52
C ILE A 102 0.51 25.49 0.02
#